data_AF-A0AA88WHH0-F1
#
_entry.id   AF-A0AA88WHH0-F1
#
_cell.length_a   1.000
_cell.length_b   1.000
_cell.length_c   1.000
_cell.angle_alpha   90.00
_cell.angle_beta   90.00
_cell.angle_gamma   90.00
#
_symmetry.space_group_name_H-M   'P 1'
#
loop_
_entity.id
_entity.type
_entity.pdbx_description
1 polymer ?
#
loop_
_entity_poly.entity_id
_entity_poly.type
_entity_poly.pdbx_seq_one_letter_code
_entity_poly.pdbx_strand_id
1 'polypeptide(L)'
;MSIGSHTDQNPSMGRELISLREFEHTQKYPDSELIRLGIGDTTKPIPDIITSAMAEELRQAIAETFYEDTGVKGDEIFVSDGAQSGISRLQLLFGSNVTIAVQNPSFPCLLLMEARNLSLKSLVQERLQSKSHLSPSLQGSRVSGLALNAVVDYYKDNAKMICDALASVGLKVYGGRNAPYVWVHFPGLKSWDVFAEILEKAHVITVPGRGFGPGGEEFIRISTFGHRESIAEASRRLKSLFIHN
;
A
#
# COMPACT_ATOMS: atom_id res chain seq x y z
N MET A 1 -27.09 27.82 19.88
CA MET A 1 -26.41 26.65 20.48
C MET A 1 -24.99 26.62 19.94
N SER A 2 -24.01 26.78 20.83
CA SER A 2 -22.59 26.81 20.49
C SER A 2 -22.15 25.41 20.09
N ILE A 3 -21.63 25.26 18.87
CA ILE A 3 -21.06 24.00 18.39
C ILE A 3 -19.66 23.90 19.01
N GLY A 4 -19.51 22.99 19.96
CA GLY A 4 -18.29 22.82 20.75
C GLY A 4 -17.09 22.41 19.89
N SER A 5 -15.99 23.12 20.09
CA SER A 5 -14.65 22.76 19.65
C SER A 5 -14.18 21.51 20.41
N HIS A 6 -14.45 20.31 19.87
CA HIS A 6 -13.84 19.09 20.37
C HIS A 6 -12.51 18.85 19.67
N THR A 7 -11.48 18.68 20.50
CA THR A 7 -10.07 18.69 20.17
C THR A 7 -9.61 17.41 19.49
N ASP A 8 -9.13 17.56 18.25
CA ASP A 8 -8.38 16.57 17.43
C ASP A 8 -7.03 16.19 18.07
N GLN A 9 -7.04 15.36 19.12
CA GLN A 9 -5.79 14.91 19.77
C GLN A 9 -5.63 13.39 19.88
N ASN A 10 -6.54 12.58 19.33
CA ASN A 10 -6.38 11.13 19.34
C ASN A 10 -6.06 10.57 17.93
N PRO A 11 -4.85 10.03 17.67
CA PRO A 11 -4.46 9.48 16.37
C PRO A 11 -5.37 8.34 15.88
N SER A 12 -6.00 7.57 16.79
CA SER A 12 -6.95 6.51 16.42
C SER A 12 -8.21 7.07 15.74
N MET A 13 -8.60 8.29 16.12
CA MET A 13 -9.79 8.97 15.62
C MET A 13 -9.63 9.44 14.16
N GLY A 14 -8.39 9.69 13.72
CA GLY A 14 -8.13 10.20 12.36
C GLY A 14 -8.54 9.23 11.25
N ARG A 15 -8.35 7.92 11.43
CA ARG A 15 -8.77 6.92 10.44
C ARG A 15 -10.28 6.75 10.39
N GLU A 16 -10.93 6.72 11.56
CA GLU A 16 -12.38 6.63 11.67
C GLU A 16 -13.06 7.85 11.02
N LEU A 17 -12.49 9.05 11.21
CA LEU A 17 -12.98 10.27 10.59
C LEU A 17 -12.86 10.26 9.06
N ILE A 18 -11.75 9.76 8.49
CA ILE A 18 -11.61 9.62 7.03
C ILE A 18 -12.68 8.68 6.49
N SER A 19 -12.88 7.52 7.14
CA SER A 19 -13.90 6.54 6.74
C SER A 19 -15.33 7.12 6.82
N LEU A 20 -15.61 7.92 7.86
CA LEU A 20 -16.90 8.60 7.99
C LEU A 20 -17.12 9.61 6.86
N ARG A 21 -16.11 10.44 6.56
CA ARG A 21 -16.18 11.43 5.46
C ARG A 21 -16.31 10.75 4.10
N GLU A 22 -15.62 9.64 3.89
CA GLU A 22 -15.78 8.82 2.70
C GLU A 22 -17.23 8.34 2.55
N PHE A 23 -17.79 7.78 3.61
CA PHE A 23 -19.17 7.30 3.61
C PHE A 23 -20.15 8.43 3.30
N GLU A 24 -20.07 9.56 4.01
CA GLU A 24 -20.89 10.76 3.74
C GLU A 24 -20.80 11.22 2.28
N HIS A 25 -19.58 11.24 1.72
CA HIS A 25 -19.33 11.64 0.33
C HIS A 25 -19.97 10.67 -0.67
N THR A 26 -19.86 9.36 -0.46
CA THR A 26 -20.50 8.37 -1.34
C THR A 26 -22.02 8.42 -1.32
N GLN A 27 -22.63 8.78 -0.18
CA GLN A 27 -24.07 9.00 -0.10
C GLN A 27 -24.50 10.27 -0.83
N LYS A 28 -23.69 11.33 -0.74
CA LYS A 28 -23.96 12.62 -1.38
C LYS A 28 -23.74 12.57 -2.90
N TYR A 29 -22.78 11.78 -3.37
CA TYR A 29 -22.40 11.66 -4.77
C TYR A 29 -22.38 10.19 -5.23
N PRO A 30 -23.55 9.52 -5.30
CA PRO A 30 -23.64 8.08 -5.59
C PRO A 30 -23.12 7.71 -6.98
N ASP A 31 -23.23 8.63 -7.95
CA ASP A 31 -22.79 8.41 -9.33
C ASP A 31 -21.32 8.84 -9.58
N SER A 32 -20.64 9.39 -8.55
CA SER A 32 -19.25 9.82 -8.71
C SER A 32 -18.28 8.66 -8.60
N GLU A 33 -17.29 8.62 -9.50
CA GLU A 33 -16.21 7.64 -9.44
C GLU A 33 -15.19 8.08 -8.37
N LEU A 34 -15.36 7.58 -7.14
CA LEU A 34 -14.46 7.84 -6.02
C LEU A 34 -13.16 7.05 -6.14
N ILE A 35 -12.02 7.75 -6.17
CA ILE A 35 -10.69 7.13 -6.23
C ILE A 35 -10.06 7.11 -4.83
N ARG A 36 -9.64 5.93 -4.36
CA ARG A 36 -9.11 5.73 -3.00
C ARG A 36 -7.58 5.73 -2.98
N LEU A 37 -6.97 6.87 -2.65
CA LEU A 37 -5.52 7.02 -2.49
C LEU A 37 -5.09 7.26 -1.02
N GLY A 38 -5.92 6.86 -0.06
CA GLY A 38 -5.62 7.01 1.37
C GLY A 38 -4.59 5.99 1.88
N ILE A 39 -5.03 4.73 2.02
CA ILE A 39 -4.16 3.56 2.24
C ILE A 39 -3.61 3.08 0.88
N GLY A 40 -4.43 3.20 -0.16
CA GLY A 40 -4.18 2.70 -1.51
C GLY A 40 -4.42 1.20 -1.62
N ASP A 41 -4.52 0.70 -2.84
CA ASP A 41 -4.80 -0.70 -3.14
C ASP A 41 -3.62 -1.35 -3.88
N THR A 42 -3.11 -2.46 -3.36
CA THR A 42 -2.07 -3.22 -4.03
C THR A 42 -2.68 -4.00 -5.19
N THR A 43 -2.70 -3.37 -6.37
CA THR A 43 -3.35 -3.88 -7.59
C THR A 43 -2.50 -4.87 -8.38
N LYS A 44 -1.24 -5.04 -8.00
CA LYS A 44 -0.33 -6.04 -8.57
C LYS A 44 -0.04 -7.12 -7.52
N PRO A 45 -0.29 -8.41 -7.86
CA PRO A 45 0.09 -9.51 -6.99
C PRO A 45 1.62 -9.60 -6.89
N ILE A 46 2.10 -10.32 -5.88
CA ILE A 46 3.51 -10.71 -5.84
C ILE A 46 3.75 -11.62 -7.05
N PRO A 47 4.84 -11.44 -7.82
CA PRO A 47 5.11 -12.27 -8.99
C PRO A 47 5.05 -13.77 -8.70
N ASP A 48 4.40 -14.53 -9.58
CA ASP A 48 4.14 -15.98 -9.40
C ASP A 48 5.40 -16.80 -9.12
N ILE A 49 6.53 -16.42 -9.71
CA ILE A 49 7.81 -17.10 -9.48
C ILE A 49 8.31 -16.96 -8.05
N ILE A 50 7.99 -15.85 -7.39
CA ILE A 50 8.34 -15.60 -5.98
C ILE A 50 7.37 -16.35 -5.08
N THR A 51 6.06 -16.21 -5.33
CA THR A 51 5.03 -16.87 -4.52
C THR A 51 5.15 -18.38 -4.61
N SER A 52 5.41 -18.94 -5.80
CA SER A 52 5.61 -20.38 -5.99
C SER A 52 6.86 -20.89 -5.28
N ALA A 53 7.99 -20.16 -5.37
CA ALA A 53 9.22 -20.55 -4.68
C ALA A 53 9.06 -20.53 -3.15
N MET A 54 8.43 -19.47 -2.61
CA MET A 54 8.17 -19.36 -1.17
C MET A 54 7.14 -20.40 -0.70
N ALA A 55 6.10 -20.66 -1.50
CA ALA A 55 5.08 -21.65 -1.18
C ALA A 55 5.65 -23.07 -1.16
N GLU A 56 6.54 -23.43 -2.10
CA GLU A 56 7.21 -24.75 -2.11
C GLU A 56 7.95 -25.00 -0.78
N GLU A 57 8.84 -24.07 -0.40
CA GLU A 57 9.64 -24.18 0.82
C GLU A 57 8.78 -24.17 2.08
N LEU A 58 7.78 -23.29 2.14
CA LEU A 58 6.89 -23.18 3.30
C LEU A 58 5.97 -24.40 3.44
N ARG A 59 5.45 -24.95 2.34
CA ARG A 59 4.64 -26.16 2.36
C ARG A 59 5.40 -27.34 2.94
N GLN A 60 6.65 -27.51 2.53
CA GLN A 60 7.50 -28.57 3.06
C GLN A 60 7.77 -28.39 4.55
N ALA A 61 8.09 -27.16 4.98
CA ALA A 61 8.30 -26.86 6.39
C ALA A 61 7.05 -27.10 7.25
N ILE A 62 5.86 -26.76 6.74
CA ILE A 62 4.58 -27.01 7.45
C ILE A 62 4.31 -28.51 7.57
N ALA A 63 4.51 -29.28 6.50
CA ALA A 63 4.34 -30.73 6.51
C ALA A 63 5.24 -31.38 7.58
N GLU A 64 6.53 -31.03 7.58
CA GLU A 64 7.52 -31.56 8.51
C GLU A 64 7.29 -31.13 9.96
N THR A 65 6.84 -29.90 10.18
CA THR A 65 6.72 -29.36 11.56
C THR A 65 5.40 -29.74 12.23
N PHE A 66 4.29 -29.78 11.48
CA PHE A 66 2.95 -29.91 12.06
C PHE A 66 2.22 -31.19 11.69
N TYR A 67 2.65 -31.88 10.63
CA TYR A 67 1.92 -33.02 10.08
C TYR A 67 2.78 -34.29 9.94
N GLU A 68 3.95 -34.31 10.58
CA GLU A 68 4.93 -35.42 10.55
C GLU A 68 4.24 -36.78 10.79
N ASP A 69 3.41 -36.87 11.84
CA ASP A 69 2.75 -38.11 12.25
C ASP A 69 1.50 -38.48 11.42
N THR A 70 1.01 -37.54 10.60
CA THR A 70 -0.22 -37.74 9.81
C THR A 70 0.05 -38.18 8.37
N GLY A 71 1.30 -38.09 7.92
CA GLY A 71 1.71 -38.47 6.56
C GLY A 71 1.27 -37.48 5.47
N VAL A 72 0.80 -36.28 5.84
CA VAL A 72 0.46 -35.21 4.90
C VAL A 72 1.75 -34.65 4.29
N LYS A 73 1.78 -34.58 2.96
CA LYS A 73 2.95 -34.11 2.21
C LYS A 73 2.82 -32.64 1.82
N GLY A 74 3.94 -32.00 1.52
CA GLY A 74 3.97 -30.59 1.12
C GLY A 74 3.07 -30.27 -0.09
N ASP A 75 2.95 -31.17 -1.06
CA ASP A 75 2.10 -30.99 -2.24
C ASP A 75 0.59 -31.06 -1.94
N GLU A 76 0.21 -31.59 -0.78
CA GLU A 76 -1.16 -31.61 -0.26
C GLU A 76 -1.53 -30.34 0.52
N ILE A 77 -0.54 -29.48 0.79
CA ILE A 77 -0.72 -28.22 1.52
C ILE A 77 -0.91 -27.08 0.51
N PHE A 78 -1.89 -26.22 0.77
CA PHE A 78 -2.10 -25.00 -0.04
C PHE A 78 -1.68 -23.76 0.75
N VAL A 79 -0.76 -22.97 0.18
CA VAL A 79 -0.26 -21.71 0.76
C VAL A 79 -0.69 -20.57 -0.16
N SER A 80 -1.44 -19.61 0.38
CA SER A 80 -1.78 -18.35 -0.31
C SER A 80 -0.75 -17.27 0.02
N ASP A 81 -0.46 -16.40 -0.94
CA ASP A 81 0.45 -15.25 -0.82
C ASP A 81 -0.03 -14.16 0.15
N GLY A 82 -1.22 -14.31 0.74
CA GLY A 82 -1.74 -13.42 1.77
C GLY A 82 -2.07 -12.01 1.27
N ALA A 83 -2.02 -11.75 -0.05
CA ALA A 83 -2.56 -10.53 -0.63
C ALA A 83 -4.07 -10.49 -0.32
N GLN A 84 -4.53 -9.42 0.33
CA GLN A 84 -5.72 -9.43 1.17
C GLN A 84 -7.02 -9.75 0.42
N SER A 85 -7.50 -10.99 0.57
CA SER A 85 -8.94 -11.33 0.50
C SER A 85 -9.35 -12.56 1.34
N GLY A 86 -8.51 -13.00 2.28
CA GLY A 86 -8.73 -14.25 3.05
C GLY A 86 -9.38 -14.11 4.43
N ILE A 87 -9.48 -12.90 4.99
CA ILE A 87 -9.84 -12.73 6.41
C ILE A 87 -11.36 -12.87 6.64
N SER A 88 -12.20 -12.48 5.67
CA SER A 88 -13.65 -12.61 5.78
C SER A 88 -14.14 -14.06 5.81
N ARG A 89 -13.38 -15.01 5.28
CA ARG A 89 -13.74 -16.44 5.29
C ARG A 89 -13.46 -17.13 6.63
N LEU A 90 -12.67 -16.53 7.53
CA LEU A 90 -12.43 -17.09 8.86
C LEU A 90 -13.68 -17.03 9.73
N GLN A 91 -14.54 -16.01 9.59
CA GLN A 91 -15.83 -15.96 10.29
C GLN A 91 -16.80 -17.07 9.87
N LEU A 92 -16.74 -17.50 8.60
CA LEU A 92 -17.51 -18.64 8.09
C LEU A 92 -17.05 -19.98 8.67
N LEU A 93 -15.77 -20.09 9.05
CA LEU A 93 -15.18 -21.32 9.59
C LEU A 93 -15.51 -21.53 11.09
N PHE A 94 -15.62 -20.46 11.87
CA PHE A 94 -15.74 -20.51 13.34
C PHE A 94 -17.13 -20.17 13.90
N GLY A 95 -18.04 -19.70 13.06
CA GLY A 95 -19.41 -19.35 13.45
C GLY A 95 -19.53 -17.99 14.14
N SER A 96 -20.76 -17.49 14.27
CA SER A 96 -21.06 -16.11 14.71
C SER A 96 -20.81 -15.80 16.18
N ASN A 97 -20.47 -16.81 16.99
CA ASN A 97 -20.40 -16.69 18.46
C ASN A 97 -18.97 -16.58 19.01
N VAL A 98 -17.96 -16.32 18.17
CA VAL A 98 -16.55 -16.26 18.61
C VAL A 98 -15.99 -14.85 18.41
N THR A 99 -15.35 -14.32 19.45
CA THR A 99 -14.61 -13.06 19.38
C THR A 99 -13.17 -13.35 18.96
N ILE A 100 -12.74 -12.82 17.81
CA ILE A 100 -11.41 -13.04 17.24
C ILE A 100 -10.65 -11.73 17.17
N ALA A 101 -9.41 -11.71 17.67
CA ALA A 101 -8.48 -10.61 17.46
C ALA A 101 -7.82 -10.76 16.09
N VAL A 102 -8.06 -9.80 15.19
CA VAL A 102 -7.51 -9.79 13.83
C VAL A 102 -6.19 -9.03 13.84
N GLN A 103 -5.11 -9.64 13.35
CA GLN A 103 -3.88 -8.89 13.10
C GLN A 103 -4.11 -7.88 11.96
N ASN A 104 -3.80 -6.62 12.24
CA ASN A 104 -3.80 -5.53 11.27
C ASN A 104 -2.90 -5.90 10.07
N PRO A 105 -3.45 -6.18 8.87
CA PRO A 105 -2.66 -6.62 7.74
C PRO A 105 -1.80 -5.46 7.25
N SER A 106 -0.50 -5.51 7.54
CA SER A 106 0.46 -4.52 7.04
C SER A 106 1.21 -5.10 5.84
N PHE A 107 0.79 -4.67 4.65
CA PHE A 107 1.58 -4.42 3.44
C PHE A 107 2.68 -5.43 3.05
N PRO A 108 2.38 -6.41 2.17
CA PRO A 108 3.41 -7.16 1.45
C PRO A 108 4.30 -6.24 0.60
N CYS A 109 3.73 -5.19 -0.02
CA CYS A 109 4.51 -4.25 -0.84
C CYS A 109 5.48 -3.34 -0.04
N LEU A 110 5.19 -3.05 1.24
CA LEU A 110 6.10 -2.22 2.06
C LEU A 110 7.37 -2.99 2.41
N LEU A 111 7.23 -4.27 2.77
CA LEU A 111 8.37 -5.17 3.02
C LEU A 111 9.25 -5.30 1.76
N LEU A 112 8.62 -5.36 0.58
CA LEU A 112 9.30 -5.51 -0.71
C LEU A 112 10.05 -4.24 -1.18
N MET A 113 9.55 -3.04 -0.86
CA MET A 113 10.28 -1.79 -1.14
C MET A 113 11.40 -1.53 -0.14
N GLU A 114 11.22 -1.88 1.13
CA GLU A 114 12.27 -1.77 2.15
C GLU A 114 13.40 -2.80 1.97
N ALA A 115 13.10 -4.00 1.46
CA ALA A 115 14.11 -5.01 1.14
C ALA A 115 15.12 -4.56 0.06
N ARG A 116 14.77 -3.59 -0.80
CA ARG A 116 15.71 -2.94 -1.74
C ARG A 116 16.70 -2.00 -1.03
N ASN A 117 16.37 -1.47 0.15
CA ASN A 117 17.16 -0.48 0.91
C ASN A 117 17.99 -1.08 2.05
N LEU A 118 17.60 -2.24 2.60
CA LEU A 118 18.47 -2.99 3.50
C LEU A 118 19.66 -3.56 2.74
N SER A 119 20.83 -3.54 3.38
CA SER A 119 22.16 -3.94 2.89
C SER A 119 22.30 -5.43 2.48
N LEU A 120 21.23 -6.07 1.99
CA LEU A 120 21.27 -7.45 1.49
C LEU A 120 22.02 -7.59 0.16
N LYS A 121 22.35 -6.46 -0.51
CA LYS A 121 23.25 -6.47 -1.67
C LYS A 121 24.67 -6.90 -1.32
N SER A 122 25.19 -6.61 -0.12
CA SER A 122 26.57 -6.98 0.22
C SER A 122 26.72 -8.48 0.52
N LEU A 123 25.82 -9.05 1.32
CA LEU A 123 25.89 -10.46 1.71
C LEU A 123 25.58 -11.46 0.59
N VAL A 124 24.72 -11.08 -0.36
CA VAL A 124 24.37 -11.95 -1.50
C VAL A 124 25.38 -11.78 -2.64
N GLN A 125 25.85 -10.57 -2.95
CA GLN A 125 26.70 -10.33 -4.12
C GLN A 125 28.16 -10.79 -3.93
N GLU A 126 28.69 -10.72 -2.70
CA GLU A 126 30.09 -11.08 -2.43
C GLU A 126 30.34 -12.60 -2.44
N ARG A 127 29.30 -13.42 -2.18
CA ARG A 127 29.36 -14.88 -2.38
C ARG A 127 29.18 -15.32 -3.84
N LEU A 128 28.73 -14.43 -4.73
CA LEU A 128 28.36 -14.77 -6.11
C LEU A 128 29.51 -14.67 -7.12
N GLN A 129 30.60 -13.95 -6.80
CA GLN A 129 31.72 -13.78 -7.73
C GLN A 129 32.79 -14.90 -7.65
N SER A 130 32.72 -15.79 -6.65
CA SER A 130 33.76 -16.81 -6.42
C SER A 130 33.50 -18.20 -7.02
N LYS A 131 32.41 -18.42 -7.77
CA LYS A 131 32.11 -19.72 -8.39
C LYS A 131 31.77 -19.61 -9.88
N SER A 132 32.71 -20.01 -10.72
CA SER A 132 32.68 -19.99 -12.19
C SER A 132 31.78 -21.04 -12.86
N HIS A 133 30.84 -21.64 -12.12
CA HIS A 133 29.88 -22.61 -12.66
C HIS A 133 28.50 -22.35 -12.05
N LEU A 134 27.65 -21.59 -12.76
CA LEU A 134 26.29 -21.28 -12.29
C LEU A 134 25.33 -22.46 -12.55
N SER A 135 24.67 -22.94 -11.50
CA SER A 135 23.63 -23.97 -11.53
C SER A 135 22.25 -23.39 -11.92
N PRO A 136 21.29 -24.22 -12.39
CA PRO A 136 19.94 -23.80 -12.79
C PRO A 136 19.15 -23.04 -11.70
N SER A 137 19.44 -23.30 -10.42
CA SER A 137 18.85 -22.61 -9.26
C SER A 137 19.17 -21.10 -9.19
N LEU A 138 20.29 -20.65 -9.76
CA LEU A 138 20.64 -19.23 -9.84
C LEU A 138 19.91 -18.47 -10.95
N GLN A 139 19.41 -19.16 -11.99
CA GLN A 139 18.56 -18.52 -13.01
C GLN A 139 17.20 -18.15 -12.41
N GLY A 140 16.61 -19.00 -11.57
CA GLY A 140 15.36 -18.70 -10.84
C GLY A 140 15.46 -17.47 -9.95
N SER A 141 16.58 -17.30 -9.22
CA SER A 141 16.85 -16.13 -8.37
C SER A 141 17.00 -14.82 -9.15
N ARG A 142 17.58 -14.84 -10.36
CA ARG A 142 17.67 -13.65 -11.22
C ARG A 142 16.31 -13.29 -11.82
N VAL A 143 15.54 -14.28 -12.25
CA VAL A 143 14.19 -14.07 -12.82
C VAL A 143 13.22 -13.54 -11.76
N SER A 144 13.30 -14.06 -10.52
CA SER A 144 12.48 -13.55 -9.41
C SER A 144 12.83 -12.10 -9.04
N GLY A 145 14.12 -11.75 -9.02
CA GLY A 145 14.56 -10.37 -8.83
C GLY A 145 14.06 -9.42 -9.92
N LEU A 146 14.08 -9.85 -11.20
CA LEU A 146 13.57 -9.06 -12.32
C LEU A 146 12.04 -8.86 -12.25
N ALA A 147 11.30 -9.92 -11.93
CA ALA A 147 9.85 -9.85 -11.80
C ALA A 147 9.43 -8.94 -10.62
N LEU A 148 10.18 -9.00 -9.50
CA LEU A 148 9.97 -8.09 -8.37
C LEU A 148 10.24 -6.64 -8.76
N ASN A 149 11.34 -6.40 -9.46
CA ASN A 149 11.70 -5.06 -9.92
C ASN A 149 10.60 -4.47 -10.80
N ALA A 150 9.99 -5.27 -11.69
CA ALA A 150 8.89 -4.81 -12.54
C ALA A 150 7.67 -4.33 -11.72
N VAL A 151 7.29 -5.02 -10.65
CA VAL A 151 6.18 -4.60 -9.77
C VAL A 151 6.53 -3.34 -8.99
N VAL A 152 7.75 -3.25 -8.46
CA VAL A 152 8.21 -2.05 -7.76
C VAL A 152 8.27 -0.85 -8.71
N ASP A 153 8.81 -1.05 -9.90
CA ASP A 153 8.97 0.01 -10.90
C ASP A 153 7.58 0.49 -11.40
N TYR A 154 6.59 -0.41 -11.50
CA TYR A 154 5.19 -0.03 -11.74
C TYR A 154 4.67 0.99 -10.71
N TYR A 155 4.82 0.73 -9.41
CA TYR A 155 4.35 1.66 -8.37
C TYR A 155 5.22 2.92 -8.26
N LYS A 156 6.51 2.85 -8.60
CA LYS A 156 7.36 4.05 -8.72
C LYS A 156 6.92 4.95 -9.86
N ASP A 157 6.52 4.37 -10.98
CA ASP A 157 5.96 5.14 -12.09
C ASP A 157 4.62 5.76 -11.69
N ASN A 158 3.79 5.06 -10.89
CA ASN A 158 2.57 5.66 -10.33
C ASN A 158 2.91 6.87 -9.44
N ALA A 159 3.92 6.74 -8.58
CA ALA A 159 4.40 7.83 -7.74
C ALA A 159 4.87 9.02 -8.56
N LYS A 160 5.63 8.76 -9.63
CA LYS A 160 6.12 9.77 -10.56
C LYS A 160 4.97 10.56 -11.20
N MET A 161 3.89 9.90 -11.62
CA MET A 161 2.72 10.58 -12.22
C MET A 161 2.08 11.59 -11.27
N ILE A 162 1.87 11.20 -10.01
CA ILE A 162 1.29 12.08 -8.99
C ILE A 162 2.26 13.23 -8.66
N CYS A 163 3.54 12.92 -8.47
CA CYS A 163 4.57 13.92 -8.22
C CYS A 163 4.66 14.96 -9.34
N ASP A 164 4.77 14.51 -10.59
CA ASP A 164 4.89 15.39 -11.75
C ASP A 164 3.63 16.26 -11.92
N ALA A 165 2.44 15.70 -11.70
CA ALA A 165 1.19 16.43 -11.79
C ALA A 165 1.11 17.57 -10.76
N LEU A 166 1.37 17.27 -9.49
CA LEU A 166 1.32 18.26 -8.40
C LEU A 166 2.48 19.26 -8.44
N ALA A 167 3.69 18.82 -8.83
CA ALA A 167 4.81 19.72 -9.03
C ALA A 167 4.56 20.70 -10.19
N SER A 168 3.86 20.26 -11.25
CA SER A 168 3.52 21.12 -12.40
C SER A 168 2.57 22.27 -12.08
N VAL A 169 1.89 22.21 -10.92
CA VAL A 169 1.01 23.29 -10.41
C VAL A 169 1.66 24.07 -9.26
N GLY A 170 2.97 23.92 -9.05
CA GLY A 170 3.75 24.72 -8.09
C GLY A 170 3.76 24.17 -6.66
N LEU A 171 3.14 23.01 -6.38
CA LEU A 171 3.18 22.41 -5.05
C LEU A 171 4.53 21.75 -4.76
N LYS A 172 4.98 21.86 -3.51
CA LYS A 172 6.18 21.13 -3.04
C LYS A 172 5.80 19.70 -2.70
N VAL A 173 6.40 18.75 -3.41
CA VAL A 173 6.17 17.31 -3.24
C VAL A 173 7.42 16.61 -2.75
N TYR A 174 7.26 15.76 -1.74
CA TYR A 174 8.29 14.95 -1.11
C TYR A 174 7.91 13.46 -1.18
N GLY A 175 8.88 12.55 -1.04
CA GLY A 175 8.62 11.11 -1.09
C GLY A 175 8.51 10.56 -2.52
N GLY A 176 7.78 9.47 -2.71
CA GLY A 176 7.57 8.82 -4.03
C GLY A 176 8.79 8.11 -4.65
N ARG A 177 10.02 8.41 -4.22
CA ARG A 177 11.25 7.79 -4.75
C ARG A 177 11.57 6.43 -4.11
N ASN A 178 11.44 6.37 -2.79
CA ASN A 178 11.81 5.23 -1.96
C ASN A 178 10.64 4.67 -1.17
N ALA A 179 9.45 5.24 -1.33
CA ALA A 179 8.26 4.85 -0.61
C ALA A 179 7.03 4.98 -1.52
N PRO A 180 6.02 4.11 -1.37
CA PRO A 180 4.81 4.09 -2.20
C PRO A 180 3.77 5.12 -1.74
N TYR A 181 4.26 6.28 -1.32
CA TYR A 181 3.45 7.41 -0.89
C TYR A 181 4.22 8.70 -1.12
N VAL A 182 3.46 9.75 -1.41
CA VAL A 182 3.96 11.11 -1.59
C VAL A 182 3.39 12.01 -0.50
N TRP A 183 4.20 12.98 -0.07
CA TRP A 183 3.82 14.03 0.86
C TRP A 183 3.82 15.36 0.13
N VAL A 184 2.68 16.04 0.18
CA VAL A 184 2.46 17.29 -0.56
C VAL A 184 2.24 18.39 0.45
N HIS A 185 3.00 19.49 0.33
CA HIS A 185 2.93 20.62 1.25
C HIS A 185 1.98 21.71 0.73
N PHE A 186 1.07 22.12 1.59
CA PHE A 186 0.06 23.15 1.39
C PHE A 186 0.25 24.25 2.47
N PRO A 187 1.19 25.18 2.27
CA PRO A 187 1.60 26.12 3.32
C PRO A 187 0.44 27.02 3.78
N GLY A 188 0.27 27.15 5.10
CA GLY A 188 -0.78 27.96 5.73
C GLY A 188 -2.17 27.33 5.73
N LEU A 189 -2.37 26.16 5.13
CA LEU A 189 -3.65 25.47 5.09
C LEU A 189 -3.70 24.30 6.08
N LYS A 190 -4.82 24.13 6.77
CA LYS A 190 -5.01 22.95 7.62
C LYS A 190 -5.17 21.72 6.74
N SER A 191 -4.46 20.65 7.09
CA SER A 191 -4.47 19.40 6.34
C SER A 191 -5.87 18.76 6.23
N TRP A 192 -6.71 18.90 7.25
CA TRP A 192 -8.11 18.44 7.18
C TRP A 192 -8.99 19.25 6.22
N ASP A 193 -8.75 20.55 6.10
CA ASP A 193 -9.49 21.41 5.16
C ASP A 193 -9.10 21.07 3.71
N VAL A 194 -7.80 20.88 3.47
CA VAL A 194 -7.29 20.43 2.16
C VAL A 194 -7.81 19.04 1.81
N PHE A 195 -7.84 18.11 2.77
CA PHE A 195 -8.44 16.78 2.58
C PHE A 195 -9.91 16.90 2.16
N ALA A 196 -10.70 17.71 2.86
CA ALA A 196 -12.11 17.91 2.56
C ALA A 196 -12.33 18.51 1.16
N GLU A 197 -11.49 19.48 0.77
CA GLU A 197 -11.55 20.08 -0.56
C GLU A 197 -11.24 19.08 -1.68
N ILE A 198 -10.19 18.27 -1.51
CA ILE A 198 -9.82 17.23 -2.49
C ILE A 198 -10.94 16.19 -2.59
N LEU A 199 -11.51 15.75 -1.47
CA LEU A 199 -12.60 14.78 -1.47
C LEU A 199 -13.83 15.35 -2.18
N GLU A 200 -14.27 16.54 -1.79
CA GLU A 200 -15.48 17.19 -2.30
C GLU A 200 -15.37 17.49 -3.81
N LYS A 201 -14.24 18.05 -4.26
CA LYS A 201 -14.11 18.58 -5.64
C LYS A 201 -13.47 17.61 -6.62
N ALA A 202 -12.59 16.72 -6.17
CA ALA A 202 -11.89 15.78 -7.04
C ALA A 202 -12.39 14.34 -6.89
N HIS A 203 -13.24 14.04 -5.91
CA HIS A 203 -13.66 12.67 -5.58
C HIS A 203 -12.45 11.75 -5.39
N VAL A 204 -11.42 12.26 -4.69
CA VAL A 204 -10.21 11.51 -4.34
C VAL A 204 -10.05 11.47 -2.84
N ILE A 205 -9.96 10.27 -2.26
CA ILE A 205 -9.61 10.09 -0.85
C ILE A 205 -8.10 10.17 -0.70
N THR A 206 -7.64 11.04 0.20
CA THR A 206 -6.24 11.17 0.62
C THR A 206 -6.13 11.00 2.14
N VAL A 207 -4.96 11.24 2.74
CA VAL A 207 -4.81 11.26 4.20
C VAL A 207 -4.27 12.61 4.67
N PRO A 208 -4.98 13.32 5.57
CA PRO A 208 -4.47 14.55 6.16
C PRO A 208 -3.24 14.26 7.01
N GLY A 209 -2.19 15.05 6.81
CA GLY A 209 -0.90 14.88 7.46
C GLY A 209 -0.98 15.05 8.99
N ARG A 210 -1.92 15.86 9.50
CA ARG A 210 -2.19 16.01 10.94
C ARG A 210 -2.49 14.66 11.64
N GLY A 211 -3.04 13.69 10.92
CA GLY A 211 -3.25 12.33 11.43
C GLY A 211 -1.95 11.57 11.79
N PHE A 212 -0.79 12.04 11.32
CA PHE A 212 0.55 11.52 11.66
C PHE A 212 1.22 12.32 12.78
N GLY A 213 0.50 13.25 13.42
CA GLY A 213 1.00 14.12 14.48
C GLY A 213 1.08 15.59 14.05
N PRO A 214 1.45 16.50 14.98
CA PRO A 214 1.43 17.93 14.74
C PRO A 214 2.39 18.38 13.61
N GLY A 215 3.52 17.67 13.42
CA GLY A 215 4.47 17.95 12.34
C GLY A 215 3.97 17.62 10.94
N GLY A 216 2.82 16.94 10.82
CA GLY A 216 2.16 16.70 9.54
C GLY A 216 1.08 17.72 9.19
N GLU A 217 0.83 18.73 10.03
CA GLU A 217 -0.04 19.84 9.64
C GLU A 217 0.49 20.50 8.36
N GLU A 218 -0.41 21.02 7.52
CA GLU A 218 -0.09 21.54 6.17
C GLU A 218 0.35 20.48 5.15
N PHE A 219 0.39 19.19 5.50
CA PHE A 219 0.71 18.13 4.55
C PHE A 219 -0.49 17.25 4.23
N ILE A 220 -0.51 16.72 3.01
CA ILE A 220 -1.37 15.62 2.60
C ILE A 220 -0.49 14.44 2.19
N ARG A 221 -0.81 13.24 2.69
CA ARG A 221 -0.23 11.99 2.20
C ARG A 221 -1.14 11.38 1.14
N ILE A 222 -0.56 11.02 0.00
CA ILE A 222 -1.26 10.34 -1.10
C ILE A 222 -0.54 9.02 -1.37
N SER A 223 -1.28 7.91 -1.33
CA SER A 223 -0.78 6.59 -1.68
C SER A 223 -0.59 6.46 -3.18
N THR A 224 0.43 5.73 -3.60
CA THR A 224 0.73 5.47 -5.02
C THR A 224 0.34 4.04 -5.43
N PHE A 225 -0.30 3.31 -4.51
CA PHE A 225 -0.92 2.01 -4.73
C PHE A 225 -2.30 2.20 -5.37
N GLY A 226 -2.45 1.69 -6.59
CA GLY A 226 -3.70 1.77 -7.35
C GLY A 226 -3.49 1.31 -8.80
N HIS A 227 -4.58 1.15 -9.53
CA HIS A 227 -4.53 0.89 -10.96
C HIS A 227 -3.96 2.10 -11.70
N ARG A 228 -3.30 1.86 -12.83
CA ARG A 228 -2.60 2.93 -13.58
C ARG A 228 -3.58 3.99 -14.04
N GLU A 229 -4.76 3.57 -14.47
CA GLU A 229 -5.86 4.37 -14.95
C GLU A 229 -6.39 5.26 -13.83
N SER A 230 -6.62 4.70 -12.64
CA SER A 230 -7.04 5.45 -11.46
C SER A 230 -6.00 6.47 -11.01
N ILE A 231 -4.71 6.13 -11.07
CA ILE A 231 -3.61 7.05 -10.74
C ILE A 231 -3.52 8.18 -11.76
N ALA A 232 -3.65 7.89 -13.05
CA ALA A 232 -3.66 8.89 -14.11
C ALA A 232 -4.85 9.85 -13.97
N GLU A 233 -6.04 9.31 -13.71
CA GLU A 233 -7.26 10.09 -13.53
C GLU A 233 -7.19 10.94 -12.25
N ALA A 234 -6.75 10.39 -11.12
CA ALA A 234 -6.53 11.15 -9.90
C ALA A 234 -5.50 12.28 -10.12
N SER A 235 -4.40 12.00 -10.82
CA SER A 235 -3.39 13.00 -11.16
C SER A 235 -3.97 14.14 -12.00
N ARG A 236 -4.84 13.81 -12.98
CA ARG A 236 -5.56 14.79 -13.80
C ARG A 236 -6.50 15.64 -12.95
N ARG A 237 -7.34 15.03 -12.11
CA ARG A 237 -8.30 15.74 -11.24
C ARG A 237 -7.60 16.66 -10.23
N LEU A 238 -6.55 16.16 -9.58
CA LEU A 238 -5.73 16.94 -8.65
C LEU A 238 -5.04 18.11 -9.36
N LYS A 239 -4.47 17.88 -10.54
CA LYS A 239 -3.89 18.97 -11.34
C LYS A 239 -4.93 20.01 -11.72
N SER A 240 -6.11 19.60 -12.17
CA SER A 240 -7.20 20.53 -12.50
C SER A 240 -7.71 21.32 -11.29
N LEU A 241 -7.71 20.72 -10.10
CA LEU A 241 -8.14 21.38 -8.86
C LEU A 241 -7.19 22.53 -8.46
N PHE A 242 -5.89 22.39 -8.74
CA PHE A 242 -4.87 23.36 -8.32
C PHE A 242 -4.24 24.16 -9.47
N ILE A 243 -4.65 23.91 -10.71
CA ILE A 243 -4.43 24.84 -11.83
C ILE A 243 -5.25 26.10 -11.52
N HIS A 244 -4.60 27.23 -11.24
CA HIS A 244 -5.18 28.56 -10.99
C HIS A 244 -5.46 28.98 -9.53
N ASN A 245 -4.90 28.31 -8.53
CA ASN A 245 -4.70 28.89 -7.19
C ASN A 245 -3.27 29.40 -7.01
#